data_AF-A0A644WLV1-F1
#
_entry.id   AF-A0A644WLV1-F1
#
_cell.length_a   1.000
_cell.length_b   1.000
_cell.length_c   1.000
_cell.angle_alpha   90.00
_cell.angle_beta   90.00
_cell.angle_gamma   90.00
#
_symmetry.space_group_name_H-M   'P 1'
#
loop_
_entity.id
_entity.type
_entity.pdbx_description
1 polymer ?
#
loop_
_entity_poly.entity_id
_entity_poly.type
_entity_poly.pdbx_seq_one_letter_code
_entity_poly.pdbx_strand_id
1 'polypeptide(L)'
;MDYFFDQHFHVMHISHPNLISFFSSLDTGIPDLITSGALSPSYILTTKNRKGPVLLNRLTNTLTTFEQTIGQTLVMMEDDLRGVFTSHEEGAPRPELPYIREGKLHMRGRAYDKMAMCPLLMDFSSNQIRKETLYYPTPKEQKILDYVQDTLQGFEYYRKERPDGLFEFFPFLGINPPVHSLSFIKELLETYLPIDPKGKKNRQFYGIKFYPPLGYDPWPSDEKEREKVLYIYEFCNQNDIPIMTHCDDQGFRGVPAKEAWKYTAPSAYKPVLARFPMLRIDFAHYGWQYTPLQKNPLTVISSLTSKVPDSTWFYEITELMLLYPNIYADVSFSGSNHDFYTLLVNYLNSLDEEQRKIILSRSLFGTDFSVNLMKVESYTSYYRMFEQSPLSDDQVHAMVCENPLRFMNFGR
;
A
#
# COMPACT_ATOMS: atom_id res chain seq x y z
N MET A 1 25.14 -5.52 -5.24
CA MET A 1 24.53 -4.84 -4.09
C MET A 1 23.16 -5.43 -3.98
N ASP A 2 22.88 -6.08 -2.87
CA ASP A 2 21.64 -6.84 -2.70
C ASP A 2 20.62 -5.98 -1.97
N TYR A 3 19.45 -5.78 -2.60
CA TYR A 3 18.37 -4.98 -2.04
C TYR A 3 17.31 -5.84 -1.37
N PHE A 4 16.76 -5.32 -0.28
CA PHE A 4 15.46 -5.73 0.24
C PHE A 4 14.43 -4.64 -0.10
N PHE A 5 13.38 -4.99 -0.82
CA PHE A 5 12.34 -4.06 -1.21
C PHE A 5 11.22 -4.05 -0.18
N ASP A 6 10.80 -2.87 0.24
CA ASP A 6 9.43 -2.63 0.73
C ASP A 6 8.68 -1.91 -0.40
N GLN A 7 7.97 -2.71 -1.22
CA GLN A 7 7.40 -2.24 -2.48
C GLN A 7 6.18 -1.35 -2.28
N HIS A 8 5.53 -1.42 -1.11
CA HIS A 8 4.27 -0.72 -0.86
C HIS A 8 4.22 -0.23 0.58
N PHE A 9 4.39 1.08 0.74
CA PHE A 9 4.05 1.78 1.98
C PHE A 9 3.69 3.25 1.69
N HIS A 10 3.27 3.94 2.73
CA HIS A 10 2.71 5.28 2.75
C HIS A 10 3.33 6.10 3.89
N VAL A 11 4.01 7.19 3.54
CA VAL A 11 4.51 8.19 4.50
C VAL A 11 3.84 9.51 4.22
N MET A 12 3.04 10.00 5.16
CA MET A 12 2.32 11.26 5.03
C MET A 12 2.22 11.95 6.39
N HIS A 13 2.25 13.28 6.37
CA HIS A 13 1.87 14.07 7.54
C HIS A 13 0.39 14.44 7.48
N ILE A 14 -0.19 14.83 8.63
CA ILE A 14 -1.64 15.00 8.84
C ILE A 14 -2.34 15.95 7.85
N SER A 15 -1.62 16.89 7.22
CA SER A 15 -2.24 17.85 6.29
C SER A 15 -2.55 17.25 4.91
N HIS A 16 -1.90 16.14 4.53
CA HIS A 16 -2.11 15.51 3.24
C HIS A 16 -3.44 14.75 3.17
N PRO A 17 -3.71 13.73 4.01
CA PRO A 17 -5.00 13.05 3.97
C PRO A 17 -6.13 14.04 4.27
N ASN A 18 -7.26 13.87 3.61
CA ASN A 18 -8.46 14.57 4.07
C ASN A 18 -8.87 13.95 5.41
N LEU A 19 -8.91 14.76 6.48
CA LEU A 19 -9.22 14.29 7.83
C LEU A 19 -10.57 13.55 7.89
N ILE A 20 -11.55 13.97 7.09
CA ILE A 20 -12.84 13.27 6.97
C ILE A 20 -12.63 11.90 6.32
N SER A 21 -11.86 11.81 5.24
CA SER A 21 -11.53 10.53 4.61
C SER A 21 -10.75 9.59 5.53
N PHE A 22 -9.90 10.12 6.41
CA PHE A 22 -9.25 9.36 7.47
C PHE A 22 -10.28 8.82 8.47
N PHE A 23 -11.14 9.66 9.04
CA PHE A 23 -12.16 9.20 9.99
C PHE A 23 -13.16 8.22 9.36
N SER A 24 -13.57 8.45 8.10
CA SER A 24 -14.42 7.51 7.37
C SER A 24 -13.75 6.17 7.06
N SER A 25 -12.42 6.08 7.11
CA SER A 25 -11.71 4.80 7.06
C SER A 25 -11.81 4.03 8.38
N LEU A 26 -12.02 4.74 9.50
CA LEU A 26 -12.16 4.18 10.85
C LEU A 26 -13.61 3.78 11.19
N ASP A 27 -14.59 4.24 10.42
CA ASP A 27 -16.04 4.04 10.69
C ASP A 27 -16.47 2.56 10.82
N THR A 28 -15.67 1.60 10.36
CA THR A 28 -15.93 0.16 10.59
C THR A 28 -15.55 -0.33 11.99
N GLY A 29 -14.68 0.40 12.72
CA GLY A 29 -14.26 0.08 14.10
C GLY A 29 -14.72 1.08 15.16
N ILE A 30 -15.20 2.26 14.75
CA ILE A 30 -15.72 3.29 15.67
C ILE A 30 -16.97 2.84 16.45
N PRO A 31 -17.96 2.11 15.87
CA PRO A 31 -19.10 1.61 16.63
C PRO A 31 -18.69 0.72 17.80
N ASP A 32 -17.66 -0.10 17.63
CA ASP A 32 -17.08 -0.95 18.69
C ASP A 32 -16.35 -0.11 19.75
N LEU A 33 -15.67 0.99 19.37
CA LEU A 33 -15.05 1.93 20.31
C LEU A 33 -16.07 2.72 21.15
N ILE A 34 -17.18 3.13 20.52
CA ILE A 34 -18.25 3.89 21.17
C ILE A 34 -19.04 2.98 22.11
N THR A 35 -19.39 1.77 21.66
CA THR A 35 -20.14 0.79 22.46
C THR A 35 -19.31 0.21 23.61
N SER A 36 -17.99 0.09 23.45
CA SER A 36 -17.08 -0.33 24.54
C SER A 36 -16.79 0.74 25.59
N GLY A 37 -17.21 1.99 25.37
CA GLY A 37 -16.96 3.11 26.31
C GLY A 37 -15.52 3.63 26.31
N ALA A 38 -14.69 3.18 25.37
CA ALA A 38 -13.26 3.52 25.24
C ALA A 38 -13.00 5.01 24.95
N LEU A 39 -14.01 5.74 24.47
CA LEU A 39 -13.96 7.18 24.21
C LEU A 39 -14.59 8.03 25.34
N SER A 40 -15.05 7.42 26.44
CA SER A 40 -15.63 8.19 27.53
C SER A 40 -14.56 9.00 28.28
N PRO A 41 -14.81 10.27 28.63
CA PRO A 41 -13.85 11.10 29.36
C PRO A 41 -13.35 10.42 30.66
N SER A 42 -14.23 9.69 31.34
CA SER A 42 -13.92 8.95 32.57
C SER A 42 -12.95 7.77 32.34
N TYR A 43 -12.93 7.16 31.16
CA TYR A 43 -12.03 6.06 30.81
C TYR A 43 -10.67 6.58 30.34
N ILE A 44 -10.66 7.70 29.60
CA ILE A 44 -9.44 8.40 29.17
C ILE A 44 -8.72 9.05 30.37
N LEU A 45 -9.45 9.51 31.39
CA LEU A 45 -8.91 10.22 32.56
C LEU A 45 -8.58 9.30 33.75
N THR A 46 -8.91 8.01 33.72
CA THR A 46 -8.57 7.08 34.81
C THR A 46 -7.21 6.42 34.58
N THR A 47 -6.15 7.12 35.00
CA THR A 47 -4.74 6.69 34.98
C THR A 47 -4.40 5.45 35.82
N LYS A 48 -5.39 4.71 36.35
CA LYS A 48 -5.19 3.52 37.18
C LYS A 48 -5.25 2.18 36.43
N ASN A 49 -5.76 2.14 35.20
CA ASN A 49 -5.70 0.94 34.35
C ASN A 49 -4.67 1.16 33.23
N ARG A 50 -3.45 0.67 33.43
CA ARG A 50 -2.31 0.74 32.49
C ARG A 50 -2.51 0.04 31.13
N LYS A 51 -3.72 -0.42 30.81
CA LYS A 51 -4.05 -1.16 29.58
C LYS A 51 -5.12 -0.40 28.83
N GLY A 52 -4.71 0.56 27.99
CA GLY A 52 -5.62 1.10 26.96
C GLY A 52 -6.10 -0.05 26.05
N PRO A 53 -7.28 0.05 25.43
CA PRO A 53 -7.71 -0.93 24.44
C PRO A 53 -6.66 -1.00 23.34
N VAL A 54 -6.25 -2.21 22.94
CA VAL A 54 -5.23 -2.44 21.89
C VAL A 54 -5.49 -1.57 20.64
N LEU A 55 -6.75 -1.43 20.25
CA LEU A 55 -7.18 -0.58 19.14
C LEU A 55 -6.90 0.92 19.36
N LEU A 56 -7.03 1.43 20.59
CA LEU A 56 -6.68 2.82 20.92
C LEU A 56 -5.17 3.04 20.81
N ASN A 57 -4.35 2.13 21.33
CA ASN A 57 -2.89 2.22 21.22
C ASN A 57 -2.44 2.21 19.74
N ARG A 58 -3.04 1.34 18.93
CA ARG A 58 -2.79 1.25 17.47
C ARG A 58 -3.20 2.52 16.72
N LEU A 59 -4.35 3.10 17.06
CA LEU A 59 -4.75 4.41 16.53
C LEU A 59 -3.77 5.51 16.94
N THR A 60 -3.34 5.53 18.20
CA THR A 60 -2.35 6.50 18.69
C THR A 60 -1.00 6.34 18.00
N ASN A 61 -0.53 5.12 17.75
CA ASN A 61 0.69 4.87 16.98
C ASN A 61 0.56 5.45 15.56
N THR A 62 -0.55 5.17 14.89
CA THR A 62 -0.83 5.71 13.55
C THR A 62 -0.84 7.25 13.55
N LEU A 63 -1.54 7.88 14.50
CA LEU A 63 -1.59 9.33 14.63
C LEU A 63 -0.21 9.93 14.94
N THR A 64 0.60 9.26 15.76
CA THR A 64 1.98 9.67 16.07
C THR A 64 2.84 9.71 14.80
N THR A 65 2.60 8.81 13.84
CA THR A 65 3.28 8.86 12.53
C THR A 65 2.81 10.03 11.67
N PHE A 66 1.54 10.42 11.78
CA PHE A 66 0.96 11.54 11.00
C PHE A 66 1.30 12.91 11.57
N GLU A 67 1.59 13.01 12.87
CA GLU A 67 2.06 14.25 13.50
C GLU A 67 3.50 14.60 13.11
N GLN A 68 4.28 13.61 12.67
CA GLN A 68 5.67 13.78 12.26
C GLN A 68 5.78 14.23 10.80
N THR A 69 6.88 14.92 10.49
CA THR A 69 7.26 15.14 9.09
C THR A 69 7.63 13.81 8.41
N ILE A 70 7.51 13.74 7.08
CA ILE A 70 7.86 12.52 6.32
C ILE A 70 9.30 12.06 6.63
N GLY A 71 10.26 12.99 6.70
CA GLY A 71 11.64 12.66 7.02
C GLY A 71 11.84 12.07 8.42
N GLN A 72 11.14 12.60 9.43
CA GLN A 72 11.17 12.05 10.79
C GLN A 72 10.57 10.64 10.85
N THR A 73 9.45 10.42 10.15
CA THR A 73 8.82 9.10 10.06
C THR A 73 9.77 8.09 9.41
N LEU A 74 10.50 8.46 8.35
CA LEU A 74 11.49 7.58 7.71
C LEU A 74 12.65 7.22 8.65
N VAL A 75 13.15 8.18 9.43
CA VAL A 75 14.19 7.91 10.46
C VAL A 75 13.65 6.95 11.53
N MET A 76 12.42 7.18 11.99
CA MET A 76 11.75 6.33 12.97
C MET A 76 11.55 4.91 12.44
N MET A 77 11.17 4.73 11.17
CA MET A 77 11.02 3.40 10.56
C MET A 77 12.33 2.61 10.60
N GLU A 78 13.47 3.23 10.28
CA GLU A 78 14.77 2.54 10.36
C GLU A 78 15.16 2.25 11.81
N ASP A 79 14.89 3.16 12.74
CA ASP A 79 15.13 2.96 14.17
C ASP A 79 14.30 1.81 14.76
N ASP A 80 13.06 1.63 14.28
CA ASP A 80 12.23 0.49 14.65
C ASP A 80 12.89 -0.83 14.22
N LEU A 81 13.35 -0.92 12.96
CA LEU A 81 14.05 -2.11 12.46
C LEU A 81 15.41 -2.35 13.12
N ARG A 82 16.04 -1.31 13.68
CA ARG A 82 17.26 -1.38 14.51
C ARG A 82 16.98 -1.79 15.96
N GLY A 83 15.71 -1.94 16.35
CA GLY A 83 15.30 -2.34 17.69
C GLY A 83 15.47 -1.24 18.74
N VAL A 84 15.41 0.04 18.34
CA VAL A 84 15.51 1.18 19.26
C VAL A 84 14.29 1.26 20.19
N PHE A 85 13.12 0.83 19.70
CA PHE A 85 11.87 0.90 20.45
C PHE A 85 11.57 -0.41 21.20
N THR A 86 10.93 -0.28 22.36
CA THR A 86 10.45 -1.42 23.14
C THR A 86 8.94 -1.52 22.94
N SER A 87 8.43 -2.68 22.54
CA SER A 87 6.98 -2.83 22.35
C SER A 87 6.25 -2.97 23.69
N HIS A 88 5.01 -2.49 23.69
CA HIS A 88 4.14 -2.35 24.86
C HIS A 88 2.86 -3.22 24.73
N GLU A 89 2.68 -3.90 23.60
CA GLU A 89 1.62 -4.87 23.36
C GLU A 89 2.09 -6.30 23.72
N GLU A 90 1.35 -6.94 24.62
CA GLU A 90 1.60 -8.32 25.03
C GLU A 90 1.26 -9.30 23.90
N GLY A 91 2.20 -10.15 23.51
CA GLY A 91 2.01 -11.13 22.42
C GLY A 91 2.20 -10.57 21.01
N ALA A 92 2.55 -9.29 20.86
CA ALA A 92 2.91 -8.75 19.56
C ALA A 92 4.12 -9.51 18.96
N PRO A 93 4.09 -9.85 17.66
CA PRO A 93 5.17 -10.57 17.03
C PRO A 93 6.42 -9.69 17.00
N ARG A 94 7.56 -10.23 17.48
CA ARG A 94 8.86 -9.57 17.47
C ARG A 94 9.98 -10.53 17.05
N PRO A 95 11.03 -10.04 16.39
CA PRO A 95 12.22 -10.82 16.14
C PRO A 95 13.07 -10.97 17.41
N GLU A 96 13.89 -12.02 17.45
CA GLU A 96 14.85 -12.23 18.54
C GLU A 96 16.02 -11.25 18.49
N LEU A 97 16.39 -10.84 17.28
CA LEU A 97 17.44 -9.86 17.01
C LEU A 97 16.87 -8.75 16.10
N PRO A 98 17.33 -7.50 16.23
CA PRO A 98 16.97 -6.44 15.30
C PRO A 98 17.21 -6.84 13.84
N TYR A 99 16.29 -6.46 12.95
CA TYR A 99 16.41 -6.74 11.52
C TYR A 99 17.59 -6.00 10.89
N ILE A 100 17.84 -4.75 11.32
CA ILE A 100 19.02 -4.00 10.92
C ILE A 100 20.10 -4.17 11.97
N ARG A 101 21.21 -4.81 11.58
CA ARG A 101 22.41 -5.00 12.41
C ARG A 101 23.63 -5.17 11.52
N GLU A 102 24.80 -4.76 12.02
CA GLU A 102 26.06 -4.86 11.28
C GLU A 102 26.04 -4.12 9.92
N GLY A 103 25.26 -3.02 9.84
CA GLY A 103 25.13 -2.24 8.62
C GLY A 103 24.38 -2.93 7.48
N LYS A 104 23.61 -3.99 7.77
CA LYS A 104 22.79 -4.73 6.81
C LYS A 104 21.41 -4.99 7.36
N LEU A 105 20.44 -5.20 6.47
CA LEU A 105 19.15 -5.78 6.83
C LEU A 105 19.28 -7.30 6.75
N HIS A 106 18.79 -8.01 7.75
CA HIS A 106 18.76 -9.46 7.79
C HIS A 106 17.31 -9.93 7.73
N MET A 107 17.02 -10.92 6.88
CA MET A 107 15.72 -11.60 6.85
C MET A 107 15.99 -13.09 6.71
N ARG A 108 15.62 -13.87 7.74
CA ARG A 108 15.95 -15.29 7.84
C ARG A 108 17.45 -15.55 7.64
N GLY A 109 17.83 -16.51 6.80
CA GLY A 109 19.23 -16.85 6.52
C GLY A 109 19.98 -15.90 5.57
N ARG A 110 19.41 -14.74 5.20
CA ARG A 110 19.98 -13.83 4.19
C ARG A 110 20.18 -12.41 4.74
N ALA A 111 21.18 -11.71 4.20
CA ALA A 111 21.47 -10.32 4.51
C ALA A 111 21.47 -9.48 3.23
N TYR A 112 21.03 -8.22 3.35
CA TYR A 112 20.87 -7.27 2.26
C TYR A 112 21.64 -5.99 2.59
N ASP A 113 22.29 -5.42 1.59
CA ASP A 113 23.16 -4.24 1.74
C ASP A 113 22.36 -2.96 1.89
N LYS A 114 21.20 -2.87 1.23
CA LYS A 114 20.32 -1.70 1.21
C LYS A 114 18.85 -2.11 1.18
N MET A 115 17.98 -1.17 1.53
CA MET A 115 16.54 -1.31 1.42
C MET A 115 16.00 -0.38 0.34
N ALA A 116 15.36 -0.96 -0.67
CA ALA A 116 14.68 -0.22 -1.72
C ALA A 116 13.26 0.12 -1.26
N MET A 117 13.05 1.38 -0.93
CA MET A 117 11.83 1.91 -0.33
C MET A 117 10.97 2.54 -1.42
N CYS A 118 9.77 1.99 -1.65
CA CYS A 118 8.81 2.48 -2.65
C CYS A 118 7.59 3.16 -1.99
N PRO A 119 7.72 4.37 -1.41
CA PRO A 119 6.57 5.06 -0.84
C PRO A 119 5.59 5.48 -1.94
N LEU A 120 4.31 5.33 -1.66
CA LEU A 120 3.24 5.56 -2.62
C LEU A 120 2.43 6.78 -2.23
N LEU A 121 2.46 7.79 -3.09
CA LEU A 121 1.67 8.98 -2.85
C LEU A 121 0.21 8.72 -3.24
N MET A 122 -0.70 9.21 -2.42
CA MET A 122 -2.13 9.25 -2.71
C MET A 122 -2.51 10.70 -3.03
N ASP A 123 -3.18 10.89 -4.16
CA ASP A 123 -3.62 12.21 -4.58
C ASP A 123 -4.96 12.58 -3.92
N PHE A 124 -4.85 13.20 -2.74
CA PHE A 124 -5.99 13.71 -1.97
C PHE A 124 -6.55 15.05 -2.48
N SER A 125 -6.14 15.51 -3.67
CA SER A 125 -6.69 16.72 -4.27
C SER A 125 -8.20 16.57 -4.50
N SER A 126 -8.94 17.68 -4.40
CA SER A 126 -10.40 17.70 -4.54
C SER A 126 -10.82 18.80 -5.51
N ASN A 127 -11.76 18.50 -6.41
CA ASN A 127 -12.39 19.47 -7.30
C ASN A 127 -13.84 19.82 -6.90
N GLN A 128 -14.42 19.07 -5.95
CA GLN A 128 -15.80 19.24 -5.51
C GLN A 128 -15.90 19.93 -4.15
N ILE A 129 -16.81 20.88 -4.06
CA ILE A 129 -17.53 21.16 -2.81
C ILE A 129 -18.40 19.93 -2.57
N ARG A 130 -18.08 19.05 -1.60
CA ARG A 130 -18.95 17.91 -1.24
C ARG A 130 -20.35 18.44 -0.93
N LYS A 131 -21.30 18.28 -1.85
CA LYS A 131 -22.50 19.14 -1.90
C LYS A 131 -23.74 18.58 -1.21
N GLU A 132 -23.68 17.47 -0.48
CA GLU A 132 -24.94 16.77 -0.14
C GLU A 132 -25.27 16.65 1.35
N THR A 133 -24.35 16.95 2.28
CA THR A 133 -24.64 16.84 3.72
C THR A 133 -23.95 17.83 4.65
N LEU A 134 -22.97 18.61 4.17
CA LEU A 134 -22.18 19.49 5.03
C LEU A 134 -22.69 20.92 4.99
N TYR A 135 -22.84 21.52 6.18
CA TYR A 135 -23.23 22.92 6.34
C TYR A 135 -22.15 23.89 5.80
N TYR A 136 -20.88 23.51 5.91
CA TYR A 136 -19.74 24.29 5.41
C TYR A 136 -19.17 23.67 4.12
N PRO A 137 -18.97 24.46 3.05
CA PRO A 137 -18.37 23.96 1.83
C PRO A 137 -16.88 23.65 2.06
N THR A 138 -16.42 22.51 1.53
CA THR A 138 -14.98 22.22 1.45
C THR A 138 -14.38 22.99 0.28
N PRO A 139 -13.25 23.70 0.46
CA PRO A 139 -12.58 24.37 -0.65
C PRO A 139 -12.00 23.36 -1.65
N LYS A 140 -11.80 23.82 -2.89
CA LYS A 140 -10.99 23.13 -3.88
C LYS A 140 -9.54 23.15 -3.41
N GLU A 141 -8.90 21.98 -3.33
CA GLU A 141 -7.52 21.86 -2.87
C GLU A 141 -6.71 21.00 -3.84
N GLN A 142 -5.54 21.49 -4.23
CA GLN A 142 -4.57 20.76 -5.05
C GLN A 142 -3.41 20.32 -4.15
N LYS A 143 -3.54 19.15 -3.54
CA LYS A 143 -2.63 18.66 -2.50
C LYS A 143 -1.43 17.88 -3.03
N ILE A 144 -1.52 17.35 -4.25
CA ILE A 144 -0.48 16.45 -4.77
C ILE A 144 0.88 17.13 -4.91
N LEU A 145 0.94 18.42 -5.27
CA LEU A 145 2.21 19.13 -5.42
C LEU A 145 2.91 19.33 -4.08
N ASP A 146 2.16 19.75 -3.04
CA ASP A 146 2.69 19.88 -1.69
C ASP A 146 3.16 18.53 -1.15
N TYR A 147 2.39 17.46 -1.39
CA TYR A 147 2.76 16.11 -0.96
C TYR A 147 4.03 15.61 -1.67
N VAL A 148 4.18 15.89 -2.96
CA VAL A 148 5.43 15.60 -3.69
C VAL A 148 6.61 16.37 -3.09
N GLN A 149 6.44 17.67 -2.83
CA GLN A 149 7.50 18.49 -2.25
C GLN A 149 7.93 17.98 -0.87
N ASP A 150 6.97 17.74 0.02
CA ASP A 150 7.24 17.27 1.38
C ASP A 150 7.89 15.88 1.39
N THR A 151 7.51 15.02 0.44
CA THR A 151 8.14 13.71 0.25
C THR A 151 9.61 13.86 -0.13
N LEU A 152 9.91 14.68 -1.14
CA LEU A 152 11.28 14.89 -1.60
C LEU A 152 12.15 15.53 -0.52
N GLN A 153 11.61 16.52 0.22
CA GLN A 153 12.29 17.10 1.38
C GLN A 153 12.53 16.06 2.48
N GLY A 154 11.56 15.17 2.71
CA GLY A 154 11.69 14.06 3.65
C GLY A 154 12.83 13.10 3.29
N PHE A 155 13.04 12.81 2.01
CA PHE A 155 14.18 12.00 1.56
C PHE A 155 15.52 12.68 1.81
N GLU A 156 15.63 13.99 1.50
CA GLU A 156 16.85 14.74 1.79
C GLU A 156 17.12 14.82 3.29
N TYR A 157 16.07 15.01 4.10
CA TYR A 157 16.16 14.97 5.55
C TYR A 157 16.70 13.62 6.04
N TYR A 158 16.12 12.51 5.55
CA TYR A 158 16.58 11.17 5.92
C TYR A 158 18.05 10.96 5.57
N ARG A 159 18.49 11.31 4.34
CA ARG A 159 19.90 11.16 3.94
C ARG A 159 20.85 11.98 4.80
N LYS A 160 20.42 13.16 5.26
CA LYS A 160 21.20 14.01 6.15
C LYS A 160 21.33 13.42 7.56
N GLU A 161 20.23 12.91 8.13
CA GLU A 161 20.22 12.36 9.49
C GLU A 161 20.76 10.92 9.56
N ARG A 162 20.73 10.19 8.43
CA ARG A 162 21.19 8.81 8.27
C ARG A 162 22.12 8.70 7.04
N PRO A 163 23.33 9.29 7.07
CA PRO A 163 24.27 9.20 5.95
C PRO A 163 24.68 7.76 5.62
N ASP A 164 24.78 6.92 6.65
CA ASP A 164 25.02 5.48 6.53
C ASP A 164 23.72 4.65 6.64
N GLY A 165 22.56 5.29 6.46
CA GLY A 165 21.25 4.65 6.48
C GLY A 165 21.08 3.62 5.37
N LEU A 166 20.19 2.65 5.59
CA LEU A 166 19.95 1.59 4.60
C LEU A 166 18.93 1.97 3.52
N PHE A 167 18.11 3.01 3.71
CA PHE A 167 17.02 3.29 2.77
C PHE A 167 17.50 4.02 1.52
N GLU A 168 17.04 3.52 0.37
CA GLU A 168 17.12 4.17 -0.93
C GLU A 168 15.71 4.29 -1.51
N PHE A 169 15.37 5.45 -2.08
CA PHE A 169 13.98 5.80 -2.36
C PHE A 169 13.62 5.71 -3.84
N PHE A 170 12.55 4.97 -4.13
CA PHE A 170 11.97 4.76 -5.45
C PHE A 170 10.46 5.06 -5.44
N PRO A 171 10.05 6.32 -5.19
CA PRO A 171 8.65 6.66 -4.91
C PRO A 171 7.72 6.52 -6.12
N PHE A 172 6.43 6.32 -5.85
CA PHE A 172 5.38 6.30 -6.86
C PHE A 172 4.50 7.54 -6.75
N LEU A 173 4.27 8.19 -7.88
CA LEU A 173 3.49 9.42 -7.98
C LEU A 173 1.99 9.10 -7.96
N GLY A 174 1.27 9.65 -6.99
CA GLY A 174 -0.19 9.56 -6.94
C GLY A 174 -0.84 10.45 -8.00
N ILE A 175 -1.79 9.92 -8.75
CA ILE A 175 -2.60 10.70 -9.69
C ILE A 175 -4.08 10.32 -9.51
N ASN A 176 -4.94 11.31 -9.28
CA ASN A 176 -6.38 11.15 -9.30
C ASN A 176 -6.97 11.88 -10.52
N PRO A 177 -7.07 11.24 -11.70
CA PRO A 177 -7.45 11.90 -12.95
C PRO A 177 -8.76 12.72 -12.91
N PRO A 178 -9.84 12.29 -12.22
CA PRO A 178 -11.07 13.06 -12.09
C PRO A 178 -10.92 14.48 -11.57
N VAL A 179 -9.93 14.76 -10.71
CA VAL A 179 -9.77 16.08 -10.06
C VAL A 179 -8.85 17.03 -10.83
N HIS A 180 -8.22 16.56 -11.91
CA HIS A 180 -7.23 17.30 -12.69
C HIS A 180 -7.62 17.45 -14.16
N SER A 181 -7.08 18.48 -14.81
CA SER A 181 -7.16 18.60 -16.27
C SER A 181 -6.12 17.69 -16.94
N LEU A 182 -6.35 17.34 -18.21
CA LEU A 182 -5.36 16.59 -18.99
C LEU A 182 -4.02 17.34 -19.10
N SER A 183 -4.05 18.67 -19.24
CA SER A 183 -2.83 19.49 -19.30
C SER A 183 -2.01 19.39 -18.02
N PHE A 184 -2.68 19.40 -16.87
CA PHE A 184 -2.02 19.25 -15.58
C PHE A 184 -1.38 17.87 -15.42
N ILE A 185 -2.10 16.80 -15.81
CA ILE A 185 -1.58 15.43 -15.77
C ILE A 185 -0.32 15.31 -16.64
N LYS A 186 -0.32 15.91 -17.83
CA LYS A 186 0.85 15.95 -18.73
C LYS A 186 2.05 16.62 -18.06
N GLU A 187 1.85 17.82 -17.52
CA GLU A 187 2.89 18.59 -16.83
C GLU A 187 3.46 17.81 -15.62
N LEU A 188 2.58 17.16 -14.85
CA LEU A 188 2.96 16.37 -13.69
C LEU A 188 3.86 15.19 -14.09
N LEU A 189 3.50 14.45 -15.13
CA LEU A 189 4.29 13.32 -15.64
C LEU A 189 5.62 13.78 -16.22
N GLU A 190 5.63 14.85 -17.03
CA GLU A 190 6.86 15.40 -17.65
C GLU A 190 7.85 15.92 -16.61
N THR A 191 7.35 16.48 -15.51
CA THR A 191 8.17 17.05 -14.43
C THR A 191 8.80 15.97 -13.57
N TYR A 192 8.00 15.01 -13.09
CA TYR A 192 8.41 14.08 -12.02
C TYR A 192 8.83 12.70 -12.52
N LEU A 193 8.37 12.31 -13.71
CA LEU A 193 8.72 11.06 -14.40
C LEU A 193 9.40 11.37 -15.75
N PRO A 194 10.44 12.22 -15.80
CA PRO A 194 11.06 12.60 -17.07
C PRO A 194 11.60 11.36 -17.80
N ILE A 195 11.20 11.21 -19.05
CA ILE A 195 11.71 10.17 -19.94
C ILE A 195 12.99 10.73 -20.58
N ASP A 196 14.15 10.26 -20.12
CA ASP A 196 15.43 10.62 -20.72
C ASP A 196 16.11 9.40 -21.35
N PRO A 197 16.07 9.27 -22.70
CA PRO A 197 16.76 8.21 -23.42
C PRO A 197 18.29 8.24 -23.27
N LYS A 198 18.86 9.35 -22.78
CA LYS A 198 20.31 9.58 -22.63
C LYS A 198 20.77 9.59 -21.18
N GLY A 199 19.87 9.34 -20.22
CA GLY A 199 20.19 9.23 -18.79
C GLY A 199 20.76 10.49 -18.13
N LYS A 200 20.48 11.69 -18.66
CA LYS A 200 20.96 12.98 -18.13
C LYS A 200 20.02 13.60 -17.09
N LYS A 201 18.73 13.26 -17.13
CA LYS A 201 17.74 13.67 -16.11
C LYS A 201 17.53 12.53 -15.13
N ASN A 202 17.82 12.80 -13.86
CA ASN A 202 17.44 11.90 -12.76
C ASN A 202 15.93 11.96 -12.59
N ARG A 203 15.27 10.80 -12.71
CA ARG A 203 13.86 10.67 -12.36
C ARG A 203 13.71 10.85 -10.85
N GLN A 204 12.67 11.59 -10.45
CA GLN A 204 12.34 11.77 -9.04
C GLN A 204 11.35 10.69 -8.56
N PHE A 205 10.54 10.17 -9.48
CA PHE A 205 9.59 9.08 -9.26
C PHE A 205 9.84 7.93 -10.24
N TYR A 206 9.43 6.73 -9.85
CA TYR A 206 9.73 5.49 -10.57
C TYR A 206 8.48 4.72 -11.00
N GLY A 207 7.30 5.17 -10.59
CA GLY A 207 6.03 4.56 -10.95
C GLY A 207 4.84 5.48 -10.68
N ILE A 208 3.64 4.98 -11.00
CA ILE A 208 2.37 5.69 -10.77
C ILE A 208 1.52 4.91 -9.77
N LYS A 209 0.96 5.62 -8.78
CA LYS A 209 -0.04 5.07 -7.85
C LYS A 209 -1.43 5.57 -8.25
N PHE A 210 -2.32 4.62 -8.48
CA PHE A 210 -3.76 4.86 -8.52
C PHE A 210 -4.40 4.45 -7.20
N TYR A 211 -5.38 5.25 -6.76
CA TYR A 211 -6.15 4.98 -5.56
C TYR A 211 -7.65 5.13 -5.87
N PRO A 212 -8.29 4.08 -6.45
CA PRO A 212 -9.68 4.11 -6.88
C PRO A 212 -10.69 4.62 -5.84
N PRO A 213 -10.56 4.32 -4.53
CA PRO A 213 -11.46 4.85 -3.51
C PRO A 213 -11.52 6.38 -3.38
N LEU A 214 -10.56 7.11 -3.96
CA LEU A 214 -10.59 8.58 -4.04
C LEU A 214 -11.33 9.10 -5.29
N GLY A 215 -11.93 8.22 -6.09
CA GLY A 215 -12.82 8.55 -7.21
C GLY A 215 -12.28 8.18 -8.59
N TYR A 216 -11.11 7.58 -8.68
CA TYR A 216 -10.54 7.12 -9.93
C TYR A 216 -11.23 5.85 -10.45
N ASP A 217 -11.95 5.97 -11.57
CA ASP A 217 -12.47 4.86 -12.35
C ASP A 217 -11.39 4.39 -13.36
N PRO A 218 -10.94 3.12 -13.37
CA PRO A 218 -9.96 2.62 -14.33
C PRO A 218 -10.41 2.72 -15.80
N TRP A 219 -11.73 2.74 -16.05
CA TRP A 219 -12.30 2.74 -17.39
C TRP A 219 -13.61 3.56 -17.43
N PRO A 220 -13.55 4.90 -17.24
CA PRO A 220 -14.71 5.76 -17.05
C PRO A 220 -15.55 5.86 -18.33
N SER A 221 -16.88 5.88 -18.19
CA SER A 221 -17.79 5.98 -19.35
C SER A 221 -17.74 7.33 -20.07
N ASP A 222 -17.45 8.41 -19.34
CA ASP A 222 -17.28 9.74 -19.90
C ASP A 222 -16.03 9.81 -20.78
N GLU A 223 -16.16 10.34 -21.99
CA GLU A 223 -15.07 10.35 -22.98
C GLU A 223 -13.89 11.24 -22.57
N LYS A 224 -14.15 12.36 -21.87
CA LYS A 224 -13.08 13.27 -21.44
C LYS A 224 -12.30 12.67 -20.26
N GLU A 225 -12.99 12.04 -19.32
CA GLU A 225 -12.31 11.30 -18.25
C GLU A 225 -11.58 10.07 -18.81
N ARG A 226 -12.15 9.40 -19.82
CA ARG A 226 -11.50 8.30 -20.54
C ARG A 226 -10.19 8.75 -21.18
N GLU A 227 -10.19 9.90 -21.84
CA GLU A 227 -8.99 10.47 -22.46
C GLU A 227 -7.84 10.63 -21.46
N LYS A 228 -8.14 11.11 -20.24
CA LYS A 228 -7.13 11.27 -19.19
C LYS A 228 -6.49 9.95 -18.77
N VAL A 229 -7.30 8.93 -18.48
CA VAL A 229 -6.76 7.63 -18.03
C VAL A 229 -6.00 6.93 -19.16
N LEU A 230 -6.52 7.01 -20.40
CA LEU A 230 -5.85 6.47 -21.58
C LEU A 230 -4.48 7.11 -21.82
N TYR A 231 -4.37 8.42 -21.61
CA TYR A 231 -3.09 9.11 -21.72
C TYR A 231 -2.07 8.57 -20.72
N ILE A 232 -2.47 8.35 -19.46
CA ILE A 232 -1.57 7.81 -18.43
C ILE A 232 -1.18 6.37 -18.76
N TYR A 233 -2.13 5.52 -19.17
CA TYR A 233 -1.81 4.13 -19.55
C TYR A 233 -0.88 4.06 -20.76
N GLU A 234 -1.11 4.89 -21.78
CA GLU A 234 -0.22 4.97 -22.95
C GLU A 234 1.18 5.42 -22.53
N PHE A 235 1.28 6.45 -21.69
CA PHE A 235 2.55 6.91 -21.14
C PHE A 235 3.28 5.78 -20.39
N CYS A 236 2.59 5.04 -19.52
CA CYS A 236 3.22 3.94 -18.78
C CYS A 236 3.62 2.78 -19.69
N ASN A 237 2.77 2.40 -20.65
CA ASN A 237 3.03 1.31 -21.57
C ASN A 237 4.22 1.61 -22.49
N GLN A 238 4.31 2.84 -23.03
CA GLN A 238 5.39 3.24 -23.92
C GLN A 238 6.74 3.39 -23.22
N ASN A 239 6.72 3.79 -21.95
CA ASN A 239 7.93 4.13 -21.20
C ASN A 239 8.31 3.09 -20.14
N ASP A 240 7.61 1.96 -20.12
CA ASP A 240 7.77 0.86 -19.18
C ASP A 240 7.74 1.31 -17.71
N ILE A 241 6.76 2.16 -17.39
CA ILE A 241 6.58 2.69 -16.03
C ILE A 241 5.57 1.79 -15.28
N PRO A 242 5.95 1.21 -14.13
CA PRO A 242 5.04 0.39 -13.34
C PRO A 242 3.90 1.22 -12.73
N ILE A 243 2.73 0.59 -12.70
CA ILE A 243 1.54 1.12 -12.02
C ILE A 243 1.28 0.26 -10.79
N MET A 244 0.92 0.91 -9.69
CA MET A 244 0.32 0.25 -8.56
C MET A 244 -1.08 0.77 -8.34
N THR A 245 -2.05 -0.12 -8.18
CA THR A 245 -3.43 0.24 -7.86
C THR A 245 -3.80 -0.32 -6.51
N HIS A 246 -4.40 0.51 -5.66
CA HIS A 246 -5.03 0.00 -4.44
C HIS A 246 -6.13 -1.01 -4.81
N CYS A 247 -6.18 -2.15 -4.11
CA CYS A 247 -7.07 -3.26 -4.41
C CYS A 247 -7.50 -4.03 -3.15
N ASP A 248 -8.15 -3.35 -2.20
CA ASP A 248 -8.94 -4.01 -1.14
C ASP A 248 -10.20 -3.21 -0.80
N ASP A 249 -10.97 -3.66 0.19
CA ASP A 249 -12.21 -2.99 0.60
C ASP A 249 -12.07 -2.07 1.83
N GLN A 250 -10.84 -1.73 2.20
CA GLN A 250 -10.51 -0.82 3.30
C GLN A 250 -9.77 0.44 2.81
N GLY A 251 -9.25 1.22 3.75
CA GLY A 251 -8.50 2.44 3.45
C GLY A 251 -9.35 3.71 3.31
N PHE A 252 -8.71 4.76 2.78
CA PHE A 252 -9.29 6.09 2.68
C PHE A 252 -10.40 6.13 1.63
N ARG A 253 -11.47 6.88 1.86
CA ARG A 253 -12.56 7.02 0.88
C ARG A 253 -12.87 8.47 0.57
N GLY A 254 -12.90 8.78 -0.73
CA GLY A 254 -13.27 10.08 -1.29
C GLY A 254 -14.65 10.08 -1.94
N VAL A 255 -15.11 8.91 -2.39
CA VAL A 255 -16.42 8.67 -3.04
C VAL A 255 -17.28 7.69 -2.24
N PRO A 256 -18.59 7.55 -2.52
CA PRO A 256 -19.45 6.59 -1.85
C PRO A 256 -18.91 5.16 -1.91
N ALA A 257 -19.15 4.36 -0.87
CA ALA A 257 -18.61 3.00 -0.73
C ALA A 257 -18.91 2.08 -1.93
N LYS A 258 -20.09 2.22 -2.54
CA LYS A 258 -20.50 1.45 -3.72
C LYS A 258 -19.64 1.78 -4.95
N GLU A 259 -19.30 3.05 -5.14
CA GLU A 259 -18.43 3.51 -6.24
C GLU A 259 -16.99 3.08 -5.99
N ALA A 260 -16.48 3.32 -4.78
CA ALA A 260 -15.15 2.87 -4.38
C ALA A 260 -14.97 1.36 -4.65
N TRP A 261 -15.91 0.52 -4.22
CA TRP A 261 -15.88 -0.92 -4.49
C TRP A 261 -15.84 -1.25 -5.99
N LYS A 262 -16.69 -0.60 -6.79
CA LYS A 262 -16.74 -0.82 -8.23
C LYS A 262 -15.42 -0.45 -8.90
N TYR A 263 -14.83 0.68 -8.53
CA TYR A 263 -13.60 1.18 -9.13
C TYR A 263 -12.37 0.40 -8.68
N THR A 264 -12.38 -0.12 -7.46
CA THR A 264 -11.28 -0.91 -6.90
C THR A 264 -11.24 -2.35 -7.43
N ALA A 265 -12.39 -2.91 -7.85
CA ALA A 265 -12.46 -4.31 -8.28
C ALA A 265 -11.50 -4.64 -9.45
N PRO A 266 -10.79 -5.79 -9.43
CA PRO A 266 -9.90 -6.20 -10.53
C PRO A 266 -10.60 -6.24 -11.89
N SER A 267 -11.87 -6.66 -11.92
CA SER A 267 -12.71 -6.64 -13.13
C SER A 267 -12.83 -5.27 -13.82
N ALA A 268 -12.69 -4.15 -13.09
CA ALA A 268 -12.69 -2.81 -13.69
C ALA A 268 -11.50 -2.57 -14.64
N TYR A 269 -10.40 -3.31 -14.46
CA TYR A 269 -9.22 -3.26 -15.31
C TYR A 269 -9.27 -4.20 -16.52
N LYS A 270 -10.22 -5.13 -16.62
CA LYS A 270 -10.36 -6.02 -17.80
C LYS A 270 -10.34 -5.26 -19.14
N PRO A 271 -11.12 -4.18 -19.35
CA PRO A 271 -11.04 -3.42 -20.59
C PRO A 271 -9.71 -2.66 -20.78
N VAL A 272 -9.05 -2.26 -19.69
CA VAL A 272 -7.72 -1.64 -19.73
C VAL A 272 -6.70 -2.66 -20.26
N LEU A 273 -6.67 -3.85 -19.68
CA LEU A 273 -5.72 -4.92 -20.04
C LEU A 273 -6.00 -5.50 -21.43
N ALA A 274 -7.27 -5.53 -21.86
CA ALA A 274 -7.60 -5.89 -23.23
C ALA A 274 -7.01 -4.90 -24.26
N ARG A 275 -6.88 -3.61 -23.89
CA ARG A 275 -6.28 -2.58 -24.75
C ARG A 275 -4.76 -2.49 -24.59
N PHE A 276 -4.25 -2.66 -23.37
CA PHE A 276 -2.83 -2.54 -23.02
C PHE A 276 -2.35 -3.83 -22.35
N PRO A 277 -2.22 -4.94 -23.10
CA PRO A 277 -1.91 -6.26 -22.52
C PRO A 277 -0.51 -6.36 -21.90
N MET A 278 0.38 -5.43 -22.25
CA MET A 278 1.74 -5.35 -21.72
C MET A 278 1.89 -4.39 -20.54
N LEU A 279 0.82 -3.69 -20.15
CA LEU A 279 0.86 -2.75 -19.03
C LEU A 279 1.25 -3.49 -17.76
N ARG A 280 2.16 -2.88 -17.00
CA ARG A 280 2.68 -3.47 -15.76
C ARG A 280 1.94 -2.92 -14.56
N ILE A 281 1.15 -3.77 -13.93
CA ILE A 281 0.26 -3.37 -12.84
C ILE A 281 0.44 -4.31 -11.65
N ASP A 282 0.61 -3.72 -10.47
CA ASP A 282 0.48 -4.39 -9.19
C ASP A 282 -0.89 -4.07 -8.57
N PHE A 283 -1.68 -5.12 -8.32
CA PHE A 283 -2.95 -5.04 -7.60
C PHE A 283 -2.68 -5.28 -6.12
N ALA A 284 -2.68 -4.19 -5.36
CA ALA A 284 -2.24 -4.23 -3.98
C ALA A 284 -3.08 -5.12 -3.07
N HIS A 285 -2.49 -5.56 -1.96
CA HIS A 285 -3.17 -6.30 -0.90
C HIS A 285 -3.78 -7.64 -1.35
N TYR A 286 -3.40 -8.15 -2.52
CA TYR A 286 -3.96 -9.37 -3.11
C TYR A 286 -5.49 -9.36 -3.29
N GLY A 287 -6.12 -8.19 -3.42
CA GLY A 287 -7.58 -8.15 -3.57
C GLY A 287 -8.34 -8.44 -2.27
N TRP A 288 -7.69 -8.48 -1.11
CA TRP A 288 -8.28 -9.10 0.08
C TRP A 288 -9.55 -8.38 0.56
N GLN A 289 -10.68 -9.09 0.61
CA GLN A 289 -11.96 -8.53 1.08
C GLN A 289 -12.23 -8.89 2.55
N TYR A 290 -12.35 -7.86 3.39
CA TYR A 290 -12.52 -7.98 4.84
C TYR A 290 -13.97 -7.89 5.30
N THR A 291 -14.86 -7.22 4.55
CA THR A 291 -16.24 -6.99 4.98
C THR A 291 -17.12 -8.24 4.78
N PRO A 292 -17.72 -8.83 5.84
CA PRO A 292 -18.52 -10.07 5.73
C PRO A 292 -19.84 -9.90 4.99
N LEU A 293 -20.42 -8.69 5.00
CA LEU A 293 -21.73 -8.37 4.38
C LEU A 293 -21.80 -8.65 2.87
N GLN A 294 -20.66 -8.94 2.24
CA GLN A 294 -20.54 -9.18 0.81
C GLN A 294 -20.06 -10.61 0.48
N LYS A 295 -19.80 -11.44 1.52
CA LYS A 295 -19.46 -12.86 1.34
C LYS A 295 -20.74 -13.68 1.25
N ASN A 296 -20.85 -14.49 0.21
CA ASN A 296 -22.00 -15.39 0.05
C ASN A 296 -21.98 -16.42 1.22
N PRO A 297 -23.11 -16.70 1.89
CA PRO A 297 -23.15 -17.68 2.98
C PRO A 297 -22.55 -19.04 2.61
N LEU A 298 -22.68 -19.46 1.34
CA LEU A 298 -22.10 -20.70 0.82
C LEU A 298 -20.56 -20.64 0.70
N THR A 299 -19.98 -19.47 0.41
CA THR A 299 -18.52 -19.32 0.32
C THR A 299 -17.89 -19.31 1.71
N VAL A 300 -18.57 -18.71 2.71
CA VAL A 300 -18.15 -18.77 4.12
C VAL A 300 -18.12 -20.21 4.65
N ILE A 301 -19.09 -21.06 4.29
CA ILE A 301 -19.10 -22.46 4.71
C ILE A 301 -18.00 -23.28 3.99
N SER A 302 -17.77 -22.99 2.70
CA SER A 302 -16.71 -23.62 1.92
C SER A 302 -15.32 -23.21 2.43
N SER A 303 -15.10 -21.96 2.80
CA SER A 303 -13.80 -21.47 3.28
C SER A 303 -13.41 -22.01 4.65
N LEU A 304 -14.39 -22.25 5.53
CA LEU A 304 -14.18 -22.97 6.80
C LEU A 304 -13.68 -24.41 6.61
N THR A 305 -13.93 -25.03 5.45
CA THR A 305 -13.54 -26.42 5.16
C THR A 305 -12.32 -26.52 4.24
N SER A 306 -12.10 -25.56 3.35
CA SER A 306 -11.09 -25.63 2.29
C SER A 306 -9.73 -24.98 2.63
N LYS A 307 -9.61 -24.23 3.74
CA LYS A 307 -8.34 -23.58 4.17
C LYS A 307 -7.61 -22.81 3.04
N VAL A 308 -8.34 -22.23 2.10
CA VAL A 308 -7.85 -21.36 1.01
C VAL A 308 -8.53 -19.98 1.08
N PRO A 309 -8.04 -18.94 0.37
CA PRO A 309 -8.65 -17.61 0.38
C PRO A 309 -10.13 -17.61 -0.03
N ASP A 310 -10.92 -16.76 0.63
CA ASP A 310 -12.36 -16.57 0.39
C ASP A 310 -12.63 -15.13 -0.08
N SER A 311 -11.92 -14.72 -1.13
CA SER A 311 -12.06 -13.41 -1.74
C SER A 311 -12.19 -13.57 -3.24
N THR A 312 -13.26 -13.02 -3.81
CA THR A 312 -13.49 -13.10 -5.26
C THR A 312 -12.43 -12.33 -6.02
N TRP A 313 -12.01 -11.17 -5.50
CA TRP A 313 -10.96 -10.35 -6.08
C TRP A 313 -9.59 -11.05 -6.06
N PHE A 314 -9.26 -11.81 -5.01
CA PHE A 314 -8.07 -12.64 -5.00
C PHE A 314 -8.01 -13.57 -6.22
N TYR A 315 -9.09 -14.32 -6.49
CA TYR A 315 -9.15 -15.22 -7.64
C TYR A 315 -9.13 -14.47 -8.97
N GLU A 316 -9.85 -13.35 -9.10
CA GLU A 316 -9.80 -12.50 -10.30
C GLU A 316 -8.37 -12.01 -10.59
N ILE A 317 -7.62 -11.59 -9.57
CA ILE A 317 -6.22 -11.15 -9.73
C ILE A 317 -5.35 -12.31 -10.20
N THR A 318 -5.45 -13.49 -9.56
CA THR A 318 -4.66 -14.66 -9.98
C THR A 318 -4.97 -15.09 -11.42
N GLU A 319 -6.23 -15.00 -11.84
CA GLU A 319 -6.63 -15.23 -13.23
C GLU A 319 -5.97 -14.20 -14.16
N LEU A 320 -5.99 -12.91 -13.80
CA LEU A 320 -5.32 -11.86 -14.57
C LEU A 320 -3.81 -12.06 -14.63
N MET A 321 -3.17 -12.56 -13.58
CA MET A 321 -1.77 -12.98 -13.63
C MET A 321 -1.57 -14.07 -14.68
N LEU A 322 -2.37 -15.13 -14.69
CA LEU A 322 -2.19 -16.20 -15.66
C LEU A 322 -2.45 -15.73 -17.11
N LEU A 323 -3.36 -14.77 -17.31
CA LEU A 323 -3.73 -14.26 -18.63
C LEU A 323 -2.77 -13.20 -19.19
N TYR A 324 -2.18 -12.35 -18.34
CA TYR A 324 -1.36 -11.21 -18.77
C TYR A 324 0.06 -11.28 -18.18
N PRO A 325 1.12 -10.97 -18.96
CA PRO A 325 2.50 -11.23 -18.57
C PRO A 325 3.00 -10.37 -17.41
N ASN A 326 2.42 -9.19 -17.19
CA ASN A 326 2.96 -8.13 -16.33
C ASN A 326 2.02 -7.73 -15.19
N ILE A 327 1.20 -8.67 -14.70
CA ILE A 327 0.28 -8.45 -13.57
C ILE A 327 0.84 -9.05 -12.30
N TYR A 328 0.93 -8.22 -11.27
CA TYR A 328 1.51 -8.50 -9.96
C TYR A 328 0.47 -8.27 -8.86
N ALA A 329 0.78 -8.78 -7.66
CA ALA A 329 0.06 -8.46 -6.43
C ALA A 329 1.04 -8.42 -5.27
N ASP A 330 0.83 -7.46 -4.37
CA ASP A 330 1.58 -7.34 -3.13
C ASP A 330 0.79 -7.83 -1.90
N VAL A 331 1.50 -8.28 -0.87
CA VAL A 331 0.92 -8.72 0.41
C VAL A 331 0.68 -7.59 1.41
N SER A 332 0.93 -6.33 1.02
CA SER A 332 0.82 -5.20 1.92
C SER A 332 -0.57 -5.13 2.53
N PHE A 333 -0.67 -4.72 3.79
CA PHE A 333 -1.91 -4.77 4.59
C PHE A 333 -2.52 -6.17 4.80
N SER A 334 -2.76 -6.99 3.78
CA SER A 334 -3.31 -8.35 3.89
C SER A 334 -2.41 -9.29 4.70
N GLY A 335 -1.10 -9.13 4.60
CA GLY A 335 -0.10 -9.81 5.43
C GLY A 335 -0.15 -9.47 6.92
N SER A 336 -0.93 -8.47 7.35
CA SER A 336 -1.23 -8.23 8.78
C SER A 336 -2.23 -9.24 9.35
N ASN A 337 -2.92 -10.01 8.50
CA ASN A 337 -3.79 -11.08 8.94
C ASN A 337 -2.96 -12.35 9.18
N HIS A 338 -3.07 -12.92 10.38
CA HIS A 338 -2.30 -14.10 10.80
C HIS A 338 -2.45 -15.30 9.85
N ASP A 339 -3.65 -15.50 9.30
CA ASP A 339 -3.93 -16.66 8.45
C ASP A 339 -3.58 -16.42 6.97
N PHE A 340 -3.34 -15.17 6.55
CA PHE A 340 -3.20 -14.82 5.14
C PHE A 340 -2.15 -15.65 4.42
N TYR A 341 -0.93 -15.73 4.96
CA TYR A 341 0.16 -16.48 4.32
C TYR A 341 -0.11 -17.98 4.28
N THR A 342 -0.75 -18.54 5.31
CA THR A 342 -1.17 -19.95 5.33
C THR A 342 -2.18 -20.22 4.23
N LEU A 343 -3.19 -19.36 4.07
CA LEU A 343 -4.19 -19.49 3.02
C LEU A 343 -3.55 -19.33 1.63
N LEU A 344 -2.65 -18.36 1.45
CA LEU A 344 -1.91 -18.15 0.21
C LEU A 344 -1.09 -19.39 -0.17
N VAL A 345 -0.32 -19.96 0.77
CA VAL A 345 0.48 -21.17 0.53
C VAL A 345 -0.40 -22.38 0.21
N ASN A 346 -1.51 -22.56 0.92
CA ASN A 346 -2.46 -23.63 0.61
C ASN A 346 -3.04 -23.50 -0.81
N TYR A 347 -3.40 -22.28 -1.21
CA TYR A 347 -3.84 -22.01 -2.57
C TYR A 347 -2.74 -22.31 -3.59
N LEU A 348 -1.52 -21.82 -3.39
CA LEU A 348 -0.38 -22.09 -4.28
C LEU A 348 -0.10 -23.58 -4.42
N ASN A 349 -0.22 -24.36 -3.34
CA ASN A 349 -0.03 -25.81 -3.35
C ASN A 349 -1.18 -26.57 -4.05
N SER A 350 -2.34 -25.93 -4.24
CA SER A 350 -3.48 -26.51 -4.98
C SER A 350 -3.35 -26.37 -6.50
N LEU A 351 -2.45 -25.50 -6.97
CA LEU A 351 -2.22 -25.23 -8.39
C LEU A 351 -1.21 -26.20 -9.00
N ASP A 352 -1.21 -26.30 -10.33
CA ASP A 352 -0.11 -26.96 -11.05
C ASP A 352 1.22 -26.20 -10.91
N GLU A 353 2.32 -26.85 -11.29
CA GLU A 353 3.65 -26.29 -11.14
C GLU A 353 3.87 -24.99 -11.93
N GLU A 354 3.31 -24.89 -13.13
CA GLU A 354 3.47 -23.74 -14.01
C GLU A 354 2.73 -22.53 -13.46
N GLN A 355 1.45 -22.69 -13.12
CA GLN A 355 0.61 -21.65 -12.53
C GLN A 355 1.19 -21.13 -11.21
N ARG A 356 1.59 -22.05 -10.32
CA ARG A 356 2.23 -21.72 -9.05
C ARG A 356 3.49 -20.90 -9.25
N LYS A 357 4.35 -21.28 -10.21
CA LYS A 357 5.58 -20.55 -10.52
C LYS A 357 5.29 -19.15 -11.06
N ILE A 358 4.30 -19.01 -11.93
CA ILE A 358 3.88 -17.71 -12.47
C ILE A 358 3.46 -16.78 -11.33
N ILE A 359 2.51 -17.22 -10.49
CA ILE A 359 1.96 -16.40 -9.40
C ILE A 359 3.06 -16.05 -8.38
N LEU A 360 3.86 -17.02 -7.94
CA LEU A 360 4.98 -16.76 -7.02
C LEU A 360 5.97 -15.75 -7.57
N SER A 361 6.27 -15.79 -8.87
CA SER A 361 7.20 -14.87 -9.51
C SER A 361 6.65 -13.44 -9.72
N ARG A 362 5.38 -13.23 -9.36
CA ARG A 362 4.66 -11.96 -9.45
C ARG A 362 4.01 -11.55 -8.12
N SER A 363 4.44 -12.22 -7.05
CA SER A 363 4.09 -11.91 -5.66
C SER A 363 5.11 -10.94 -5.10
N LEU A 364 4.68 -9.81 -4.54
CA LEU A 364 5.58 -8.77 -4.02
C LEU A 364 5.41 -8.62 -2.51
N PHE A 365 6.50 -8.27 -1.82
CA PHE A 365 6.44 -7.81 -0.44
C PHE A 365 6.22 -6.31 -0.37
N GLY A 366 5.29 -5.89 0.48
CA GLY A 366 5.11 -4.52 0.91
C GLY A 366 4.42 -4.52 2.27
N THR A 367 4.50 -3.42 3.01
CA THR A 367 3.97 -3.38 4.38
C THR A 367 2.63 -2.69 4.53
N ASP A 368 2.36 -1.69 3.70
CA ASP A 368 1.29 -0.70 3.86
C ASP A 368 1.46 0.16 5.13
N PHE A 369 2.69 0.29 5.63
CA PHE A 369 2.99 1.23 6.72
C PHE A 369 2.66 2.67 6.29
N SER A 370 2.17 3.58 7.12
CA SER A 370 1.73 3.40 8.50
C SER A 370 0.26 2.98 8.63
N VAL A 371 -0.46 2.79 7.52
CA VAL A 371 -1.89 2.39 7.52
C VAL A 371 -2.07 1.02 8.20
N ASN A 372 -1.13 0.10 7.99
CA ASN A 372 -1.12 -1.20 8.63
C ASN A 372 -1.04 -1.14 10.17
N LEU A 373 -0.60 -0.03 10.77
CA LEU A 373 -0.50 0.12 12.23
C LEU A 373 -1.87 0.08 12.94
N MET A 374 -2.96 0.19 12.19
CA MET A 374 -4.30 -0.08 12.70
C MET A 374 -4.52 -1.57 13.02
N LYS A 375 -3.73 -2.48 12.43
CA LYS A 375 -3.85 -3.94 12.57
C LYS A 375 -2.65 -4.60 13.25
N VAL A 376 -1.48 -4.00 13.16
CA VAL A 376 -0.25 -4.47 13.83
C VAL A 376 0.33 -3.38 14.71
N GLU A 377 1.11 -3.75 15.71
CA GLU A 377 1.65 -2.77 16.67
C GLU A 377 2.67 -1.81 16.04
N SER A 378 3.56 -2.34 15.20
CA SER A 378 4.77 -1.65 14.73
C SER A 378 5.21 -2.11 13.34
N TYR A 379 6.15 -1.36 12.74
CA TYR A 379 6.76 -1.71 11.46
C TYR A 379 7.55 -3.02 11.59
N THR A 380 8.31 -3.16 12.68
CA THR A 380 9.03 -4.38 13.02
C THR A 380 8.11 -5.59 13.21
N SER A 381 6.94 -5.41 13.84
CA SER A 381 5.97 -6.49 14.02
C SER A 381 5.44 -7.02 12.69
N TYR A 382 5.20 -6.15 11.71
CA TYR A 382 4.79 -6.60 10.37
C TYR A 382 5.88 -7.46 9.70
N TYR A 383 7.15 -7.04 9.78
CA TYR A 383 8.28 -7.82 9.27
C TYR A 383 8.34 -9.21 9.91
N ARG A 384 8.08 -9.29 11.23
CA ARG A 384 8.04 -10.57 11.94
C ARG A 384 6.93 -11.49 11.46
N MET A 385 5.75 -10.95 11.17
CA MET A 385 4.66 -11.75 10.62
C MET A 385 5.04 -12.35 9.26
N PHE A 386 5.69 -11.57 8.39
CA PHE A 386 6.18 -12.06 7.11
C PHE A 386 7.33 -13.07 7.27
N GLU A 387 8.28 -12.80 8.17
CA GLU A 387 9.40 -13.71 8.47
C GLU A 387 8.89 -15.09 8.92
N GLN A 388 7.84 -15.12 9.73
CA GLN A 388 7.22 -16.35 10.27
C GLN A 388 6.27 -17.04 9.28
N SER A 389 6.08 -16.50 8.07
CA SER A 389 5.20 -17.10 7.06
C SER A 389 5.66 -18.52 6.67
N PRO A 390 4.74 -19.40 6.24
CA PRO A 390 5.06 -20.75 5.78
C PRO A 390 5.78 -20.82 4.41
N LEU A 391 6.13 -19.67 3.83
CA LEU A 391 6.93 -19.59 2.60
C LEU A 391 8.34 -20.12 2.85
N SER A 392 8.98 -20.71 1.84
CA SER A 392 10.40 -21.07 1.91
C SER A 392 11.31 -19.84 1.87
N ASP A 393 12.58 -20.00 2.25
CA ASP A 393 13.56 -18.90 2.25
C ASP A 393 13.79 -18.32 0.85
N ASP A 394 13.74 -19.16 -0.18
CA ASP A 394 13.86 -18.72 -1.58
C ASP A 394 12.60 -17.99 -2.05
N GLN A 395 11.41 -18.40 -1.61
CA GLN A 395 10.17 -17.69 -1.91
C GLN A 395 10.15 -16.31 -1.24
N VAL A 396 10.58 -16.22 0.02
CA VAL A 396 10.74 -14.95 0.73
C VAL A 396 11.74 -14.06 0.00
N HIS A 397 12.90 -14.59 -0.37
CA HIS A 397 13.89 -13.83 -1.13
C HIS A 397 13.35 -13.33 -2.47
N ALA A 398 12.61 -14.17 -3.20
CA ALA A 398 12.00 -13.76 -4.47
C ALA A 398 11.02 -12.59 -4.27
N MET A 399 10.17 -12.64 -3.24
CA MET A 399 9.18 -11.59 -2.96
C MET A 399 9.78 -10.25 -2.54
N VAL A 400 10.93 -10.26 -1.84
CA VAL A 400 11.59 -9.04 -1.34
C VAL A 400 12.73 -8.53 -2.22
N CYS A 401 13.14 -9.28 -3.25
CA CYS A 401 14.29 -8.89 -4.08
C CYS A 401 14.04 -9.18 -5.57
N GLU A 402 13.90 -10.44 -5.97
CA GLU A 402 13.87 -10.80 -7.40
C GLU A 402 12.63 -10.29 -8.15
N ASN A 403 11.45 -10.43 -7.54
CA ASN A 403 10.20 -10.02 -8.15
C ASN A 403 10.07 -8.49 -8.18
N PRO A 404 10.38 -7.74 -7.11
CA PRO A 404 10.43 -6.28 -7.16
C PRO A 404 11.41 -5.74 -8.20
N LEU A 405 12.62 -6.30 -8.34
CA LEU A 405 13.57 -5.89 -9.39
C LEU A 405 12.95 -6.01 -10.79
N ARG A 406 12.23 -7.12 -11.04
CA ARG A 406 11.50 -7.32 -12.29
C ARG A 406 10.35 -6.33 -12.45
N PHE A 407 9.57 -6.11 -11.39
CA PHE A 407 8.45 -5.17 -11.39
C PHE A 407 8.91 -3.74 -11.66
N MET A 408 10.02 -3.31 -11.06
CA MET A 408 10.59 -1.96 -11.21
C MET A 408 11.39 -1.78 -12.51
N ASN A 409 11.60 -2.84 -13.28
CA ASN A 409 12.54 -2.88 -14.41
C ASN A 409 13.97 -2.40 -14.04
N PHE A 410 14.45 -2.76 -12.86
CA PHE A 410 15.84 -2.49 -12.51
C PHE A 410 16.70 -3.59 -13.13
N GLY A 411 17.60 -3.19 -14.03
CA GLY A 411 18.53 -4.11 -14.70
C GLY A 411 19.33 -4.91 -13.69
N ARG A 412 19.59 -6.18 -14.01
CA ARG A 412 20.51 -7.04 -13.26
C ARG A 412 21.96 -6.62 -13.46
#